data_AF-A0A447JBU4-F1
#
_entry.id   AF-A0A447JBU4-F1
#
_cell.length_a   1.000
_cell.length_b   1.000
_cell.length_c   1.000
_cell.angle_alpha   90.00
_cell.angle_beta   90.00
_cell.angle_gamma   90.00
#
_symmetry.space_group_name_H-M   'P 1'
#
loop_
_entity.id
_entity.type
_entity.pdbx_description
1 polymer ?
#
loop_
_entity_poly.entity_id
_entity_poly.type
_entity_poly.pdbx_seq_one_letter_code
_entity_poly.pdbx_strand_id
1 'polypeptide(L)'
;MPPERYIEFCKGTFPNELSLNGLKVVVDCANGATYHIAPNVLRELGATVIAIGCEPNGVNINEEVGATDVRALQARVLAEKADLGIALDGDGDRVIMV
;
A
#
# COMPACT_ATOMS: atom_id res chain seq x y z
N MET A 1 -9.36 15.23 -10.58
CA MET A 1 -7.97 15.56 -10.22
C MET A 1 -7.10 14.46 -10.80
N PRO A 2 -5.97 14.75 -11.48
CA PRO A 2 -5.08 13.69 -11.94
C PRO A 2 -4.56 12.88 -10.74
N PRO A 3 -4.45 11.54 -10.84
CA PRO A 3 -3.89 10.67 -9.80
C PRO A 3 -2.56 11.19 -9.22
N GLU A 4 -1.69 11.68 -10.09
CA GLU A 4 -0.38 12.26 -9.77
C GLU A 4 -0.45 13.44 -8.80
N ARG A 5 -1.48 14.28 -8.92
CA ARG A 5 -1.63 15.45 -8.03
C ARG A 5 -1.99 15.03 -6.61
N TYR A 6 -2.67 13.90 -6.43
CA TYR A 6 -2.96 13.36 -5.10
C TYR A 6 -1.71 12.72 -4.49
N ILE A 7 -0.90 12.02 -5.30
CA ILE A 7 0.41 11.47 -4.88
C ILE A 7 1.32 12.60 -4.38
N GLU A 8 1.45 13.69 -5.15
CA GLU A 8 2.24 14.86 -4.75
C GLU A 8 1.72 15.52 -3.47
N PHE A 9 0.40 15.61 -3.31
CA PHE A 9 -0.20 16.11 -2.07
C PHE A 9 0.19 15.24 -0.87
N CYS A 10 0.02 13.92 -0.96
CA CYS A 10 0.39 12.99 0.11
C CYS A 10 1.87 13.11 0.47
N LYS A 11 2.76 13.16 -0.52
CA LYS A 11 4.20 13.37 -0.30
C LYS A 11 4.49 14.71 0.40
N GLY A 12 3.83 15.78 -0.03
CA GLY A 12 3.98 17.11 0.57
C GLY A 12 3.51 17.22 2.02
N THR A 13 2.72 16.26 2.51
CA THR A 13 2.33 16.16 3.93
C THR A 13 3.33 15.39 4.79
N PHE A 14 4.29 14.69 4.18
CA PHE A 14 5.34 13.96 4.89
C PHE A 14 6.48 14.92 5.26
N PRO A 15 7.07 14.84 6.48
CA PRO A 15 8.16 15.73 6.88
C PRO A 15 9.35 15.67 5.92
N ASN A 16 9.83 16.83 5.46
CA ASN A 16 10.87 16.93 4.42
C ASN A 16 12.24 16.38 4.87
N GLU A 17 12.47 16.34 6.18
CA GLU A 17 13.69 15.80 6.80
C GLU A 17 13.67 14.28 6.94
N LEU A 18 12.55 13.62 6.65
CA LEU A 18 12.40 12.17 6.73
C LEU A 18 12.33 11.53 5.34
N SER A 19 12.69 10.26 5.26
CA SER A 19 12.44 9.40 4.10
C SER A 19 12.16 7.98 4.58
N LEU A 20 11.56 7.15 3.72
CA LEU A 20 11.35 5.73 3.96
C LEU A 20 12.51 4.87 3.43
N ASN A 21 13.65 5.49 3.12
CA ASN A 21 14.84 4.78 2.64
C ASN A 21 15.28 3.72 3.65
N GLY A 22 15.58 2.53 3.13
CA GLY A 22 15.99 1.38 3.94
C GLY A 22 14.83 0.57 4.52
N LEU A 23 13.57 1.03 4.41
CA LEU A 23 12.40 0.25 4.77
C LEU A 23 11.93 -0.60 3.60
N LYS A 24 11.66 -1.88 3.87
CA LYS A 24 10.95 -2.80 2.99
C LYS A 24 9.51 -2.95 3.47
N VAL A 25 8.56 -2.58 2.64
CA VAL A 25 7.13 -2.52 2.99
C VAL A 25 6.33 -3.42 2.05
N VAL A 26 5.45 -4.25 2.61
CA VAL A 26 4.40 -4.91 1.84
C VAL A 26 3.14 -4.06 1.90
N VAL A 27 2.56 -3.71 0.77
CA VAL A 27 1.30 -2.96 0.70
C VAL A 27 0.22 -3.80 0.02
N ASP A 28 -0.92 -3.94 0.67
CA ASP A 28 -2.12 -4.59 0.15
C ASP A 28 -3.18 -3.52 -0.14
N CYS A 29 -3.54 -3.39 -1.42
CA CYS A 29 -4.51 -2.39 -1.87
C CYS A 29 -5.92 -2.96 -2.10
N ALA A 30 -6.20 -4.19 -1.65
CA ALA A 30 -7.51 -4.84 -1.72
C ALA A 30 -8.11 -4.99 -3.13
N ASN A 31 -7.30 -4.87 -4.19
CA ASN A 31 -7.75 -4.66 -5.58
C ASN A 31 -8.74 -3.48 -5.69
N GLY A 32 -8.59 -2.50 -4.81
CA GLY A 32 -9.46 -1.34 -4.66
C GLY A 32 -8.95 -0.09 -5.37
N ALA A 33 -9.48 1.06 -4.98
CA ALA A 33 -9.19 2.36 -5.58
C ALA A 33 -7.71 2.76 -5.48
N THR A 34 -6.99 2.24 -4.49
CA THR A 34 -5.62 2.62 -4.15
C THR A 34 -4.54 1.80 -4.86
N TYR A 35 -4.90 0.83 -5.70
CA TYR A 35 -4.00 -0.17 -6.31
C TYR A 35 -2.77 0.41 -7.04
N HIS A 36 -2.89 1.62 -7.60
CA HIS A 36 -1.82 2.32 -8.31
C HIS A 36 -1.32 3.57 -7.57
N ILE A 37 -1.98 3.98 -6.49
CA ILE A 37 -1.64 5.18 -5.73
C ILE A 37 -0.73 4.82 -4.55
N ALA A 38 -1.20 3.94 -3.67
CA ALA A 38 -0.51 3.65 -2.42
C ALA A 38 0.91 3.08 -2.63
N PRO A 39 1.14 2.14 -3.58
CA PRO A 39 2.48 1.67 -3.86
C PRO A 39 3.40 2.78 -4.38
N ASN A 40 2.89 3.71 -5.19
CA ASN A 40 3.69 4.77 -5.78
C ASN A 40 4.08 5.83 -4.75
N VAL A 41 3.17 6.26 -3.88
CA VAL A 41 3.48 7.18 -2.77
C VAL A 41 4.64 6.63 -1.92
N LEU A 42 4.57 5.35 -1.53
CA LEU A 42 5.60 4.73 -0.69
C LEU A 42 6.96 4.59 -1.41
N ARG A 43 6.95 4.21 -2.69
CA ARG A 43 8.18 4.13 -3.51
C ARG A 43 8.84 5.49 -3.67
N GLU A 44 8.05 6.52 -3.96
CA GLU A 44 8.56 7.88 -4.15
C GLU A 44 9.10 8.51 -2.86
N LEU A 45 8.60 8.06 -1.69
CA LEU A 45 9.17 8.41 -0.38
C LEU A 45 10.43 7.60 -0.02
N GLY A 46 10.84 6.64 -0.86
CA GLY A 46 12.10 5.90 -0.74
C GLY A 46 11.99 4.45 -0.24
N ALA A 47 10.78 3.93 0.01
CA ALA A 47 10.62 2.55 0.48
C ALA A 47 10.87 1.53 -0.65
N THR A 48 11.38 0.36 -0.27
CA THR A 48 11.32 -0.84 -1.12
C THR A 48 9.93 -1.46 -0.99
N VAL A 49 9.09 -1.33 -2.01
CA VAL A 49 7.67 -1.70 -1.94
C VAL A 49 7.37 -3.00 -2.66
N ILE A 50 6.72 -3.93 -1.96
CA ILE A 50 6.13 -5.16 -2.49
C ILE A 50 4.62 -4.99 -2.47
N ALA A 51 4.00 -4.91 -3.65
CA ALA A 51 2.57 -4.68 -3.78
C ALA A 51 1.82 -6.01 -3.96
N ILE A 52 0.73 -6.18 -3.22
CA ILE A 52 -0.26 -7.26 -3.38
C ILE A 52 -1.66 -6.64 -3.47
N GLY A 53 -2.65 -7.38 -3.96
CA GLY A 53 -4.00 -6.84 -4.13
C GLY A 53 -4.00 -5.60 -5.03
N CYS A 54 -3.22 -5.62 -6.12
CA CYS A 54 -3.04 -4.48 -7.03
C CYS A 54 -3.42 -4.79 -8.49
N GLU A 55 -4.18 -5.86 -8.73
CA GLU A 55 -4.59 -6.30 -10.06
C GLU A 55 -6.13 -6.36 -10.14
N PRO A 56 -6.81 -5.20 -10.09
CA PRO A 56 -8.27 -5.16 -10.13
C PRO A 56 -8.79 -5.67 -11.47
N ASN A 57 -9.78 -6.56 -11.43
CA ASN A 57 -10.48 -7.09 -12.60
C ASN A 57 -11.97 -6.68 -12.66
N GLY A 58 -12.41 -5.85 -11.71
CA GLY A 58 -13.78 -5.36 -11.60
C GLY A 58 -14.69 -6.20 -10.69
N VAL A 59 -14.27 -7.40 -10.25
CA VAL A 59 -15.04 -8.27 -9.35
C VAL A 59 -14.26 -8.79 -8.14
N ASN A 60 -12.92 -8.65 -8.12
CA ASN A 60 -12.03 -9.18 -7.09
C ASN A 60 -11.70 -8.19 -5.94
N ILE A 61 -12.53 -7.16 -5.74
CA ILE A 61 -12.32 -6.18 -4.66
C ILE A 61 -12.53 -6.85 -3.30
N ASN A 62 -11.59 -6.68 -2.38
CA ASN A 62 -11.55 -7.29 -1.03
C ASN A 62 -11.58 -8.84 -1.03
N GLU A 63 -11.36 -9.51 -2.17
CA GLU A 63 -11.39 -10.97 -2.26
C GLU A 63 -10.07 -11.55 -1.70
N GLU A 64 -10.12 -12.02 -0.45
CA GLU A 64 -8.98 -12.62 0.28
C GLU A 64 -7.78 -11.68 0.46
N VAL A 65 -8.02 -10.37 0.39
CA VAL A 65 -7.02 -9.29 0.50
C VAL A 65 -7.59 -8.08 1.23
N GLY A 66 -6.72 -7.16 1.63
CA GLY A 66 -7.07 -5.85 2.18
C GLY A 66 -7.26 -5.82 3.70
N ALA A 67 -7.71 -4.67 4.21
CA ALA A 67 -7.83 -4.41 5.64
C ALA A 67 -8.80 -5.37 6.36
N THR A 68 -9.73 -6.00 5.64
CA THR A 68 -10.67 -6.99 6.18
C THR A 68 -10.11 -8.41 6.20
N ASP A 69 -9.03 -8.68 5.45
CA ASP A 69 -8.36 -9.98 5.41
C ASP A 69 -6.84 -9.83 5.28
N VAL A 70 -6.18 -9.75 6.43
CA VAL A 70 -4.72 -9.51 6.50
C VAL A 70 -3.87 -10.76 6.35
N ARG A 71 -4.47 -11.94 6.11
CA ARG A 71 -3.72 -13.22 6.10
C ARG A 71 -2.66 -13.25 4.99
N ALA A 72 -3.03 -12.80 3.79
CA ALA A 72 -2.12 -12.69 2.65
C ALA A 72 -0.99 -11.70 2.93
N LEU A 73 -1.31 -10.55 3.53
CA LEU A 73 -0.33 -9.53 3.92
C LEU A 73 0.68 -10.09 4.94
N GLN A 74 0.22 -10.69 6.03
CA GLN A 74 1.08 -11.27 7.07
C GLN A 74 2.01 -12.34 6.50
N ALA A 75 1.48 -13.26 5.69
CA ALA A 75 2.27 -14.29 5.04
C ALA A 75 3.36 -13.68 4.13
N ARG A 76 3.02 -12.63 3.37
CA ARG A 76 3.96 -11.95 2.48
C ARG A 76 5.03 -11.18 3.27
N VAL A 77 4.67 -10.48 4.34
CA VAL A 77 5.63 -9.77 5.20
C VAL A 77 6.70 -10.73 5.73
N LEU A 78 6.29 -11.88 6.25
CA LEU A 78 7.22 -12.90 6.75
C LEU A 78 8.07 -13.51 5.62
N ALA A 79 7.47 -13.86 4.49
CA ALA A 79 8.17 -14.44 3.35
C ALA A 79 9.25 -13.51 2.79
N GLU A 80 8.96 -12.22 2.71
CA GLU A 80 9.84 -11.21 2.13
C GLU A 80 10.82 -10.60 3.12
N LYS A 81 10.66 -10.93 4.41
CA LYS A 81 11.36 -10.28 5.54
C LYS A 81 11.21 -8.77 5.47
N ALA A 82 9.98 -8.32 5.23
CA ALA A 82 9.64 -6.90 5.23
C ALA A 82 9.62 -6.35 6.66
N ASP A 83 9.86 -5.05 6.79
CA ASP A 83 9.86 -4.36 8.08
C ASP A 83 8.44 -4.11 8.59
N LEU A 84 7.47 -3.94 7.68
CA LEU A 84 6.05 -3.81 7.99
C LEU A 84 5.14 -4.18 6.82
N GLY A 85 3.88 -4.47 7.14
CA GLY A 85 2.78 -4.56 6.19
C GLY A 85 1.75 -3.44 6.37
N ILE A 86 1.19 -2.94 5.27
CA ILE A 86 0.09 -1.96 5.25
C ILE A 86 -1.05 -2.54 4.42
N ALA A 87 -2.22 -2.73 5.02
CA ALA A 87 -3.45 -3.15 4.35
C ALA A 87 -4.42 -1.98 4.24
N LEU A 88 -4.91 -1.70 3.04
CA LEU A 88 -6.01 -0.77 2.78
C LEU A 88 -7.27 -1.56 2.48
N ASP A 89 -8.44 -0.94 2.62
CA ASP A 89 -9.69 -1.49 2.09
C ASP A 89 -9.99 -0.97 0.68
N GLY A 90 -11.12 -1.42 0.12
CA GLY A 90 -11.48 -1.22 -1.27
C GLY A 90 -11.55 0.24 -1.73
N ASP A 91 -11.91 1.19 -0.88
CA ASP A 91 -11.91 2.63 -1.18
C ASP A 91 -10.75 3.40 -0.52
N GLY A 92 -10.02 2.77 0.41
CA GLY A 92 -8.79 3.28 0.98
C GLY A 92 -9.00 4.24 2.13
N ASP A 93 -10.15 4.17 2.81
CA ASP A 93 -10.44 4.97 4.01
C ASP A 93 -10.01 4.27 5.32
N ARG A 94 -9.73 2.95 5.26
CA ARG A 94 -9.20 2.17 6.37
C ARG A 94 -7.76 1.73 6.13
N VAL A 95 -7.02 1.65 7.23
CA VAL A 95 -5.67 1.08 7.27
C VAL A 95 -5.52 0.10 8.43
N ILE A 96 -4.91 -1.05 8.16
CA ILE A 96 -4.43 -2.00 9.15
C ILE A 96 -2.94 -2.23 8.92
N MET A 97 -2.17 -2.34 9.99
CA MET A 97 -0.72 -2.54 9.93
C MET A 97 -0.33 -3.82 10.66
N VAL A 98 0.69 -4.51 10.14
CA VAL A 98 1.26 -5.75 10.71
C VAL A 98 2.78 -5.70 10.72
#